data_AF-A0AAV9S0A8-F1
#
_entry.id   AF-A0AAV9S0A8-F1
#
_cell.length_a   1.000
_cell.length_b   1.000
_cell.length_c   1.000
_cell.angle_alpha   90.00
_cell.angle_beta   90.00
_cell.angle_gamma   90.00
#
_symmetry.space_group_name_H-M   'P 1'
#
loop_
_entity.id
_entity.type
_entity.pdbx_description
1 polymer ?
#
loop_
_entity_poly.entity_id
_entity_poly.type
_entity_poly.pdbx_seq_one_letter_code
_entity_poly.pdbx_strand_id
1 'polypeptide(L)'
;MMQEEVNDVTSVLSVYGHTIKVTEVLQDGDTLTFIIVSQKLSGTGEYHVDRTYEDFEWLQQHLYAQENVPGLQGVIFPPLPVRPQVNASAKVMKQLGFLGLGEWQPYCKALETFLRQVAAHSILSKNKTVEVFLTSTDPPGRQKLRRNIFNRLSQAVEELRKEGHKDVDEFFHTERDHNLVLTGHTRTAAEKFLDVVLTEQKIAVACGHFAAALHICVENGEDPEKKAFSRVCVKLSEVFDSIKKNMTSVAVNDMNTLGLGLDLDSRYLEAEKEMLFRRTCKLVEMENARKNAERAKPVKKNAMEEVKKAAEGEFEQICKVAKQEIVHLNQERVEMLQKNLIQWCEQQLQTAKEGADAYNQHLQAFKAMA
;
A
#
# COMPACT_ATOMS: atom_id res chain seq x y z
N MET A 1 -1.56 -45.07 -8.63
CA MET A 1 -2.54 -44.35 -9.47
C MET A 1 -2.20 -42.87 -9.33
N MET A 2 -1.58 -42.33 -10.37
CA MET A 2 -1.23 -40.93 -10.69
C MET A 2 -0.90 -39.98 -9.53
N GLN A 3 0.41 -39.80 -9.31
CA GLN A 3 0.96 -38.54 -8.80
C GLN A 3 0.67 -37.47 -9.85
N GLU A 4 -0.09 -36.44 -9.47
CA GLU A 4 -0.18 -35.23 -10.27
C GLU A 4 1.19 -34.56 -10.27
N GLU A 5 1.80 -34.49 -11.45
CA GLU A 5 2.94 -33.63 -11.73
C GLU A 5 2.52 -32.19 -11.43
N VAL A 6 3.01 -31.67 -10.32
CA VAL A 6 3.09 -30.23 -10.10
C VAL A 6 3.95 -29.69 -11.22
N ASN A 7 3.32 -29.03 -12.20
CA ASN A 7 4.02 -28.25 -13.21
C ASN A 7 4.93 -27.26 -12.47
N ASP A 8 6.23 -27.59 -12.44
CA ASP A 8 7.28 -26.77 -11.88
C ASP A 8 7.39 -25.51 -12.74
N VAL A 9 6.65 -24.47 -12.36
CA VAL A 9 6.85 -23.12 -12.89
C VAL A 9 8.23 -22.72 -12.39
N THR A 10 9.22 -22.93 -13.25
CA THR A 10 10.62 -22.55 -13.00
C THR A 10 10.63 -21.10 -12.55
N SER A 11 10.82 -20.88 -11.25
CA SER A 11 10.82 -19.54 -10.67
C SER A 11 11.93 -18.74 -11.31
N VAL A 12 11.58 -17.59 -11.91
CA VAL A 12 12.57 -16.69 -12.51
C VAL A 12 13.38 -15.98 -11.42
N LEU A 13 12.81 -15.83 -10.24
CA LEU A 13 13.49 -15.27 -9.07
C LEU A 13 14.29 -16.36 -8.36
N SER A 14 15.45 -16.02 -7.80
CA SER A 14 16.24 -16.94 -6.96
C SER A 14 15.82 -16.90 -5.48
N VAL A 15 14.67 -16.29 -5.17
CA VAL A 15 14.14 -16.13 -3.80
C VAL A 15 12.72 -16.66 -3.65
N TYR A 16 12.37 -17.11 -2.45
CA TYR A 16 10.98 -17.42 -2.11
C TYR A 16 10.19 -16.13 -1.90
N GLY A 17 9.32 -15.76 -2.84
CA GLY A 17 8.58 -14.48 -2.80
C GLY A 17 7.83 -14.22 -1.49
N HIS A 18 7.21 -15.25 -0.89
CA HIS A 18 6.48 -15.12 0.39
C HIS A 18 7.39 -14.85 1.61
N THR A 19 8.70 -15.06 1.48
CA THR A 19 9.68 -14.87 2.58
C THR A 19 10.28 -13.46 2.61
N ILE A 20 10.04 -12.64 1.59
CA ILE A 20 10.55 -11.26 1.52
C ILE A 20 10.05 -10.49 2.74
N LYS A 21 10.96 -9.87 3.48
CA LYS A 21 10.67 -9.02 4.64
C LYS A 21 11.41 -7.69 4.55
N VAL A 22 10.76 -6.62 4.97
CA VAL A 22 11.43 -5.33 5.21
C VAL A 22 11.60 -5.19 6.71
N THR A 23 12.78 -5.56 7.20
CA THR A 23 12.99 -5.84 8.64
C THR A 23 13.30 -4.59 9.44
N GLU A 24 14.08 -3.68 8.85
CA GLU A 24 14.63 -2.51 9.55
C GLU A 24 14.66 -1.30 8.64
N VAL A 25 14.64 -0.13 9.26
CA VAL A 25 14.91 1.14 8.59
C VAL A 25 16.06 1.84 9.31
N LEU A 26 17.03 2.29 8.53
CA LEU A 26 18.12 3.16 8.96
C LEU A 26 17.82 4.57 8.47
N GLN A 27 17.87 5.53 9.38
CA GLN A 27 17.63 6.93 9.07
C GLN A 27 18.95 7.71 9.18
N ASP A 28 19.35 8.34 8.08
CA ASP A 28 20.47 9.28 8.02
C ASP A 28 19.99 10.64 7.49
N GLY A 29 19.80 11.59 8.41
CA GLY A 29 19.12 12.85 8.13
C GLY A 29 17.70 12.62 7.61
N ASP A 30 17.45 13.04 6.37
CA ASP A 30 16.18 12.85 5.64
C ASP A 30 16.17 11.58 4.77
N THR A 31 17.27 10.83 4.71
CA THR A 31 17.38 9.62 3.89
C THR A 31 16.98 8.40 4.72
N LEU A 32 16.10 7.58 4.16
CA LEU A 32 15.69 6.29 4.75
C LEU A 32 16.23 5.15 3.90
N THR A 33 16.90 4.23 4.55
CA THR A 33 17.41 2.97 3.97
C THR A 33 16.69 1.81 4.61
N PHE A 34 16.04 0.99 3.81
CA PHE A 34 15.27 -0.18 4.22
C PHE A 34 16.10 -1.44 4.02
N ILE A 35 16.21 -2.25 5.07
CA ILE A 35 16.88 -3.55 5.02
C ILE A 35 15.85 -4.59 4.58
N ILE A 36 16.13 -5.26 3.46
CA ILE A 36 15.27 -6.28 2.88
C ILE A 36 15.95 -7.64 3.02
N VAL A 37 15.24 -8.58 3.62
CA VAL A 37 15.69 -9.97 3.80
C VAL A 37 14.82 -10.89 2.97
N SER A 38 15.42 -11.79 2.21
CA SER A 38 14.70 -12.80 1.42
C SER A 38 15.42 -14.15 1.42
N GLN A 39 14.67 -15.24 1.55
CA GLN A 39 15.24 -16.58 1.58
C GLN A 39 15.60 -17.05 0.18
N LYS A 40 16.79 -17.64 0.02
CA LYS A 40 17.26 -18.21 -1.25
C LYS A 40 16.45 -19.46 -1.61
N LEU A 41 16.08 -19.59 -2.89
CA LEU A 41 15.44 -20.81 -3.42
C LEU A 41 16.34 -22.05 -3.30
N SER A 42 17.67 -21.86 -3.28
CA SER A 42 18.63 -22.95 -3.05
C SER A 42 18.47 -23.62 -1.67
N GLY A 43 17.66 -23.05 -0.77
CA GLY A 43 17.39 -23.60 0.56
C GLY A 43 18.47 -23.29 1.60
N THR A 44 19.59 -22.68 1.20
CA THR A 44 20.72 -22.36 2.08
C THR A 44 21.03 -20.86 2.08
N GLY A 45 20.57 -20.18 3.12
CA GLY A 45 20.89 -18.77 3.41
C GLY A 45 19.86 -17.76 2.91
N GLU A 46 20.20 -16.49 3.11
CA GLU A 46 19.36 -15.33 2.83
C GLU A 46 20.13 -14.31 1.98
N TYR A 47 19.39 -13.52 1.21
CA TYR A 47 19.88 -12.24 0.70
C TYR A 47 19.51 -11.14 1.69
N HIS A 48 20.45 -10.24 1.91
CA HIS A 48 20.31 -9.03 2.72
C HIS A 48 20.69 -7.87 1.81
N VAL A 49 19.75 -6.98 1.53
CA VAL A 49 19.97 -5.85 0.62
C VAL A 49 19.42 -4.57 1.22
N ASP A 50 20.18 -3.49 1.03
CA ASP A 50 19.85 -2.16 1.50
C ASP A 50 19.24 -1.35 0.36
N ARG A 51 18.06 -0.78 0.58
CA ARG A 51 17.33 -0.02 -0.46
C ARG A 51 16.81 1.30 0.08
N THR A 52 17.09 2.37 -0.64
CA THR A 52 16.47 3.68 -0.45
C THR A 52 15.10 3.72 -1.12
N TYR A 53 14.26 4.69 -0.76
CA TYR A 53 12.96 4.86 -1.44
C TYR A 53 13.12 5.14 -2.95
N GLU A 54 14.20 5.82 -3.36
CA GLU A 54 14.57 6.01 -4.77
C GLU A 54 14.77 4.69 -5.51
N ASP A 55 15.30 3.67 -4.84
CA ASP A 55 15.50 2.34 -5.45
C ASP A 55 14.16 1.65 -5.70
N PHE A 56 13.16 1.86 -4.82
CA PHE A 56 11.80 1.39 -5.04
C PHE A 56 11.11 2.11 -6.20
N GLU A 57 11.30 3.44 -6.32
CA GLU A 57 10.83 4.19 -7.49
C GLU A 57 11.50 3.71 -8.78
N TRP A 58 12.81 3.41 -8.72
CA TRP A 58 13.54 2.80 -9.83
C TRP A 58 12.92 1.46 -10.22
N LEU A 59 12.66 0.58 -9.26
CA LEU A 59 12.04 -0.72 -9.53
C LEU A 59 10.67 -0.54 -10.19
N GLN A 60 9.81 0.31 -9.64
CA GLN A 60 8.48 0.58 -10.18
C GLN A 60 8.53 1.10 -11.62
N GLN A 61 9.46 2.02 -11.93
CA GLN A 61 9.65 2.52 -13.28
C GLN A 61 10.04 1.42 -14.26
N HIS A 62 10.91 0.49 -13.85
CA HIS A 62 11.34 -0.64 -14.68
C HIS A 62 10.23 -1.69 -14.85
N LEU A 63 9.35 -1.86 -13.85
CA LEU A 63 8.17 -2.71 -14.00
C LEU A 63 7.22 -2.17 -15.08
N TYR A 64 7.05 -0.85 -15.14
CA TYR A 64 6.18 -0.22 -16.14
C TYR A 64 6.78 -0.26 -17.55
N ALA A 65 8.10 -0.06 -17.68
CA ALA A 65 8.76 0.18 -18.95
C ALA A 65 9.23 -1.08 -19.70
N GLN A 66 8.70 -2.26 -19.38
CA GLN A 66 9.08 -3.49 -20.05
C GLN A 66 8.60 -3.47 -21.51
N GLU A 67 9.54 -3.44 -22.45
CA GLU A 67 9.24 -3.54 -23.88
C GLU A 67 8.95 -4.99 -24.26
N ASN A 68 8.06 -5.19 -25.23
CA ASN A 68 7.73 -6.50 -25.81
C ASN A 68 7.16 -7.54 -24.83
N VAL A 69 6.64 -7.12 -23.68
CA VAL A 69 5.91 -8.01 -22.75
C VAL A 69 4.42 -7.98 -23.11
N PRO A 70 3.85 -9.08 -23.66
CA PRO A 70 2.46 -9.08 -24.12
C PRO A 70 1.48 -8.84 -22.96
N GLY A 71 0.56 -7.90 -23.14
CA GLY A 71 -0.50 -7.61 -22.18
C GLY A 71 -0.07 -6.79 -20.95
N LEU A 72 1.19 -6.32 -20.88
CA LEU A 72 1.69 -5.52 -19.74
C LEU A 72 0.81 -4.30 -19.42
N GLN A 73 0.26 -3.63 -20.44
CA GLN A 73 -0.59 -2.45 -20.23
C GLN A 73 -1.91 -2.78 -19.52
N GLY A 74 -2.33 -4.05 -19.54
CA GLY A 74 -3.50 -4.56 -18.83
C GLY A 74 -3.21 -4.97 -17.39
N VAL A 75 -1.97 -4.91 -16.92
CA VAL A 75 -1.60 -5.23 -15.52
C VAL A 75 -2.11 -4.15 -14.58
N ILE A 76 -2.69 -4.55 -13.45
CA ILE A 76 -2.92 -3.67 -12.31
C ILE A 76 -1.67 -3.75 -11.42
N PHE A 77 -0.73 -2.84 -11.66
CA PHE A 77 0.55 -2.89 -10.96
C PHE A 77 0.37 -2.71 -9.45
N PRO A 78 1.08 -3.52 -8.62
CA PRO A 78 1.14 -3.31 -7.18
C PRO A 78 1.50 -1.85 -6.87
N PRO A 79 0.68 -1.12 -6.09
CA PRO A 79 0.90 0.29 -5.86
C PRO A 79 2.04 0.49 -4.86
N LEU A 80 3.09 1.18 -5.28
CA LEU A 80 4.16 1.59 -4.37
C LEU A 80 3.58 2.56 -3.31
N PRO A 81 3.86 2.37 -2.01
CA PRO A 81 3.48 3.32 -0.97
C PRO A 81 4.01 4.72 -1.26
N VAL A 82 3.28 5.78 -0.88
CA VAL A 82 3.70 7.16 -1.15
C VAL A 82 4.98 7.47 -0.38
N ARG A 83 5.90 8.19 -1.04
CA ARG A 83 7.20 8.61 -0.51
C ARG A 83 7.11 9.04 0.96
N PRO A 84 7.90 8.42 1.85
CA PRO A 84 7.89 8.76 3.26
C PRO A 84 8.46 10.17 3.46
N GLN A 85 8.04 10.83 4.54
CA GLN A 85 8.51 12.16 4.90
C GLN A 85 8.87 12.16 6.38
N VAL A 86 10.16 12.24 6.68
CA VAL A 86 10.71 12.22 8.06
C VAL A 86 10.13 13.37 8.89
N ASN A 87 10.00 14.56 8.29
CA ASN A 87 9.49 15.77 8.93
C ASN A 87 8.25 16.31 8.19
N ALA A 88 7.21 15.48 8.09
CA ALA A 88 5.99 15.84 7.38
C ALA A 88 5.24 17.00 8.07
N SER A 89 4.91 18.05 7.31
CA SER A 89 3.93 19.06 7.78
C SER A 89 2.54 18.42 7.95
N ALA A 90 1.65 19.04 8.74
CA ALA A 90 0.28 18.54 8.91
C ALA A 90 -0.48 18.34 7.57
N LYS A 91 -0.21 19.19 6.57
CA LYS A 91 -0.78 19.05 5.23
C LYS A 91 -0.27 17.80 4.52
N VAL A 92 1.01 17.49 4.66
CA VAL A 92 1.66 16.32 4.06
C VAL A 92 1.25 15.04 4.78
N MET A 93 1.13 15.06 6.11
CA MET A 93 0.60 13.92 6.88
C MET A 93 -0.80 13.52 6.42
N LYS A 94 -1.69 14.49 6.16
CA LYS A 94 -3.03 14.20 5.63
C LYS A 94 -2.98 13.53 4.25
N GLN A 95 -1.96 13.83 3.43
CA GLN A 95 -1.78 13.21 2.11
C GLN A 95 -1.19 11.80 2.20
N LEU A 96 -0.28 11.57 3.16
CA LEU A 96 0.35 10.27 3.41
C LEU A 96 -0.56 9.30 4.15
N GLY A 97 -1.66 9.78 4.72
CA GLY A 97 -2.61 8.96 5.45
C GLY A 97 -1.95 8.27 6.66
N PHE A 98 -2.25 6.98 6.84
CA PHE A 98 -1.68 6.15 7.91
C PHE A 98 -0.15 6.05 7.85
N LEU A 99 0.42 6.10 6.63
CA LEU A 99 1.87 6.02 6.42
C LEU A 99 2.60 7.31 6.81
N GLY A 100 1.86 8.39 7.05
CA GLY A 100 2.39 9.70 7.47
C GLY A 100 2.47 9.88 8.99
N LEU A 101 2.08 8.89 9.80
CA LEU A 101 1.98 9.02 11.26
C LEU A 101 3.35 8.96 11.98
N GLY A 102 4.46 8.88 11.24
CA GLY A 102 5.82 8.90 11.79
C GLY A 102 6.31 7.55 12.32
N GLU A 103 5.50 6.50 12.19
CA GLU A 103 5.84 5.12 12.55
C GLU A 103 6.39 4.38 11.33
N TRP A 104 7.64 3.92 11.41
CA TRP A 104 8.29 3.26 10.28
C TRP A 104 7.86 1.80 10.08
N GLN A 105 7.41 1.12 11.14
CA GLN A 105 6.96 -0.27 11.07
C GLN A 105 5.78 -0.47 10.08
N PRO A 106 4.69 0.34 10.13
CA PRO A 106 3.64 0.33 9.11
C PRO A 106 4.17 0.55 7.69
N TYR A 107 5.14 1.46 7.54
CA TYR A 107 5.75 1.78 6.26
C TYR A 107 6.53 0.59 5.68
N CYS A 108 7.37 -0.05 6.51
CA CYS A 108 8.08 -1.27 6.15
C CYS A 108 7.11 -2.38 5.73
N LYS A 109 6.01 -2.58 6.45
CA LYS A 109 4.97 -3.56 6.10
C LYS A 109 4.30 -3.25 4.76
N ALA A 110 4.11 -1.98 4.42
CA ALA A 110 3.57 -1.56 3.13
C ALA A 110 4.55 -1.83 1.97
N LEU A 111 5.85 -1.54 2.16
CA LEU A 111 6.89 -1.88 1.18
C LEU A 111 7.07 -3.39 1.02
N GLU A 112 7.05 -4.14 2.12
CA GLU A 112 7.08 -5.60 2.12
C GLU A 112 5.94 -6.18 1.29
N THR A 113 4.72 -5.68 1.52
CA THR A 113 3.54 -6.11 0.78
C THR A 113 3.69 -5.84 -0.72
N PHE A 114 4.16 -4.64 -1.09
CA PHE A 114 4.46 -4.29 -2.49
C PHE A 114 5.45 -5.29 -3.12
N LEU A 115 6.56 -5.60 -2.46
CA LEU A 115 7.57 -6.52 -3.00
C LEU A 115 7.04 -7.94 -3.13
N ARG A 116 6.29 -8.43 -2.14
CA ARG A 116 5.67 -9.77 -2.20
C ARG A 116 4.68 -9.87 -3.35
N GLN A 117 3.88 -8.84 -3.57
CA GLN A 117 2.92 -8.80 -4.68
C GLN A 117 3.61 -8.76 -6.04
N VAL A 118 4.69 -7.97 -6.18
CA VAL A 118 5.51 -7.97 -7.40
C VAL A 118 6.14 -9.34 -7.65
N ALA A 119 6.69 -9.97 -6.61
CA ALA A 119 7.35 -11.27 -6.71
C ALA A 119 6.37 -12.43 -6.99
N ALA A 120 5.13 -12.34 -6.52
CA ALA A 120 4.09 -13.34 -6.77
C ALA A 120 3.41 -13.19 -8.14
N HIS A 121 3.51 -12.01 -8.77
CA HIS A 121 2.80 -11.73 -10.02
C HIS A 121 3.43 -12.46 -11.23
N SER A 122 2.61 -13.15 -12.01
CA SER A 122 3.01 -14.04 -13.12
C SER A 122 3.77 -13.36 -14.28
N ILE A 123 3.47 -12.07 -14.55
CA ILE A 123 4.18 -11.23 -15.51
C ILE A 123 5.36 -10.49 -14.86
N LEU A 124 5.14 -9.80 -13.72
CA LEU A 124 6.15 -8.90 -13.14
C LEU A 124 7.37 -9.62 -12.56
N SER A 125 7.18 -10.79 -11.97
CA SER A 125 8.26 -11.62 -11.40
C SER A 125 9.31 -12.04 -12.43
N LYS A 126 8.97 -12.03 -13.73
CA LYS A 126 9.87 -12.38 -14.83
C LYS A 126 10.84 -11.25 -15.19
N ASN A 127 10.61 -10.05 -14.66
CA ASN A 127 11.49 -8.92 -14.90
C ASN A 127 12.79 -9.09 -14.10
N LYS A 128 13.93 -9.17 -14.81
CA LYS A 128 15.26 -9.31 -14.20
C LYS A 128 15.59 -8.20 -13.20
N THR A 129 14.97 -7.03 -13.31
CA THR A 129 15.19 -5.96 -12.33
C THR A 129 14.66 -6.30 -10.95
N VAL A 130 13.62 -7.14 -10.84
CA VAL A 130 13.11 -7.64 -9.56
C VAL A 130 14.16 -8.53 -8.89
N GLU A 131 14.76 -9.44 -9.65
CA GLU A 131 15.85 -10.29 -9.18
C GLU A 131 17.04 -9.46 -8.69
N VAL A 132 17.51 -8.51 -9.50
CA VAL A 132 18.61 -7.60 -9.13
C VAL A 132 18.25 -6.82 -7.87
N PHE A 133 17.03 -6.29 -7.79
CA PHE A 133 16.58 -5.51 -6.65
C PHE A 133 16.58 -6.32 -5.35
N LEU A 134 16.25 -7.62 -5.39
CA LEU A 134 16.17 -8.47 -4.19
C LEU A 134 17.49 -9.13 -3.79
N THR A 135 18.46 -9.23 -4.70
CA THR A 135 19.65 -10.09 -4.50
C THR A 135 20.99 -9.37 -4.61
N SER A 136 21.05 -8.24 -5.30
CA SER A 136 22.30 -7.47 -5.46
C SER A 136 22.62 -6.69 -4.18
N THR A 137 23.84 -6.80 -3.67
CA THR A 137 24.31 -5.95 -2.57
C THR A 137 24.40 -4.50 -3.00
N ASP A 138 24.80 -4.25 -4.25
CA ASP A 138 24.88 -2.90 -4.80
C ASP A 138 23.47 -2.37 -5.12
N PRO A 139 23.17 -1.10 -4.77
CA PRO A 139 21.90 -0.49 -5.14
C PRO A 139 21.78 -0.40 -6.67
N PRO A 140 20.56 -0.49 -7.21
CA PRO A 140 20.35 -0.42 -8.65
C PRO A 140 20.86 0.91 -9.22
N GLY A 141 21.52 0.84 -10.38
CA GLY A 141 22.11 2.02 -11.02
C GLY A 141 21.07 3.11 -11.32
N ARG A 142 21.37 4.36 -10.95
CA ARG A 142 20.48 5.54 -11.08
C ARG A 142 20.25 6.03 -12.52
N GLN A 143 20.28 5.14 -13.51
CA GLN A 143 19.85 5.48 -14.86
C GLN A 143 18.33 5.69 -14.85
N LYS A 144 17.91 6.96 -14.89
CA LYS A 144 16.50 7.30 -15.11
C LYS A 144 16.10 6.82 -16.49
N LEU A 145 15.19 5.85 -16.55
CA LEU A 145 14.54 5.52 -17.81
C LEU A 145 13.70 6.72 -18.28
N ARG A 146 13.76 7.06 -19.57
CA ARG A 146 12.86 8.07 -20.14
C ARG A 146 11.41 7.59 -19.93
N ARG A 147 10.55 8.50 -19.44
CA ARG A 147 9.09 8.30 -19.22
C ARG A 147 8.34 8.04 -20.54
N ASN A 148 8.66 6.97 -21.26
CA ASN A 148 8.09 6.69 -22.57
C ASN A 148 6.59 6.36 -22.50
N ILE A 149 6.12 5.80 -21.38
CA ILE A 149 4.70 5.43 -21.19
C ILE A 149 3.84 6.68 -20.99
N PHE A 150 4.28 7.63 -20.14
CA PHE A 150 3.55 8.88 -19.89
C PHE A 150 3.46 9.79 -21.11
N ASN A 151 4.50 9.80 -21.96
CA ASN A 151 4.49 10.62 -23.18
C ASN A 151 3.50 10.08 -24.22
N ARG A 152 3.34 8.76 -24.35
CA ARG A 152 2.31 8.16 -25.23
C ARG A 152 0.90 8.37 -24.68
N LEU A 153 0.73 8.24 -23.36
CA LEU A 153 -0.52 8.57 -22.67
C LEU A 153 -0.94 10.02 -22.95
N SER A 154 -0.03 11.01 -22.88
CA SER A 154 -0.38 12.43 -23.13
C SER A 154 -1.00 12.72 -24.51
N GLN A 155 -0.57 12.03 -25.57
CA GLN A 155 -1.15 12.17 -26.90
C GLN A 155 -2.54 11.51 -26.97
N ALA A 156 -2.67 10.31 -26.41
CA ALA A 156 -3.95 9.61 -26.34
C ALA A 156 -4.98 10.35 -25.46
N VAL A 157 -4.55 11.04 -24.38
CA VAL A 157 -5.40 11.88 -23.53
C VAL A 157 -6.04 13.01 -24.33
N GLU A 158 -5.25 13.65 -25.20
CA GLU A 158 -5.70 14.79 -25.97
C GLU A 158 -6.75 14.38 -27.02
N GLU A 159 -6.57 13.21 -27.64
CA GLU A 159 -7.57 12.59 -28.53
C GLU A 159 -8.82 12.13 -27.77
N LEU A 160 -8.65 11.45 -26.63
CA LEU A 160 -9.73 11.04 -25.72
C LEU A 160 -10.64 12.21 -25.32
N ARG A 161 -10.03 13.35 -24.97
CA ARG A 161 -10.76 14.55 -24.54
C ARG A 161 -11.50 15.25 -25.69
N LYS A 162 -11.00 15.16 -26.92
CA LYS A 162 -11.62 15.77 -28.10
C LYS A 162 -12.81 14.95 -28.62
N GLU A 163 -12.72 13.63 -28.61
CA GLU A 163 -13.75 12.75 -29.18
C GLU A 163 -14.73 12.19 -28.15
N GLY A 164 -14.46 12.33 -26.84
CA GLY A 164 -15.35 11.81 -25.79
C GLY A 164 -15.51 10.28 -25.88
N HIS A 165 -14.43 9.59 -26.26
CA HIS A 165 -14.44 8.15 -26.54
C HIS A 165 -15.04 7.36 -25.38
N LYS A 166 -16.09 6.59 -25.70
CA LYS A 166 -16.66 5.60 -24.80
C LYS A 166 -16.12 4.23 -25.17
N ASP A 167 -15.80 3.44 -24.16
CA ASP A 167 -15.52 2.03 -24.35
C ASP A 167 -16.79 1.32 -24.80
N VAL A 168 -16.70 0.60 -25.92
CA VAL A 168 -17.82 -0.18 -26.47
C VAL A 168 -17.90 -1.57 -25.87
N ASP A 169 -16.86 -2.03 -25.17
CA ASP A 169 -16.89 -3.27 -24.39
C ASP A 169 -17.64 -3.00 -23.08
N GLU A 170 -18.82 -3.60 -22.94
CA GLU A 170 -19.73 -3.44 -21.80
C GLU A 170 -19.09 -3.80 -20.46
N PHE A 171 -18.17 -4.78 -20.43
CA PHE A 171 -17.48 -5.16 -19.21
C PHE A 171 -16.59 -4.03 -18.71
N PHE A 172 -15.76 -3.45 -19.57
CA PHE A 172 -14.85 -2.38 -19.16
C PHE A 172 -15.55 -1.05 -18.92
N HIS A 173 -16.65 -0.78 -19.64
CA HIS A 173 -17.50 0.36 -19.33
C HIS A 173 -18.08 0.25 -17.92
N THR A 174 -18.66 -0.91 -17.60
CA THR A 174 -19.25 -1.19 -16.28
C THR A 174 -18.20 -1.11 -15.18
N GLU A 175 -17.03 -1.73 -15.38
CA GLU A 175 -15.95 -1.72 -14.40
C GLU A 175 -15.45 -0.30 -14.14
N ARG A 176 -15.32 0.54 -15.17
CA ARG A 176 -14.90 1.94 -14.99
C ARG A 176 -15.89 2.74 -14.14
N ASP A 177 -17.19 2.54 -14.36
CA ASP A 177 -18.23 3.24 -13.58
C ASP A 177 -18.23 2.74 -12.13
N HIS A 178 -18.10 1.42 -11.91
CA HIS A 178 -17.95 0.83 -10.58
C HIS A 178 -16.69 1.31 -9.86
N ASN A 179 -15.53 1.23 -10.51
CA ASN A 179 -14.25 1.67 -9.96
C ASN A 179 -14.30 3.16 -9.56
N LEU A 180 -14.92 4.03 -10.38
CA LEU A 180 -15.05 5.45 -10.08
C LEU A 180 -15.79 5.69 -8.75
N VAL A 181 -16.92 5.02 -8.56
CA VAL A 181 -17.73 5.13 -7.34
C VAL A 181 -16.97 4.53 -6.15
N LEU A 182 -16.43 3.32 -6.33
CA LEU A 182 -15.77 2.58 -5.27
C LEU A 182 -14.50 3.28 -4.78
N THR A 183 -13.70 3.85 -5.68
CA THR A 183 -12.54 4.69 -5.35
C THR A 183 -12.91 5.85 -4.42
N GLY A 184 -14.05 6.50 -4.67
CA GLY A 184 -14.55 7.57 -3.80
C GLY A 184 -14.91 7.06 -2.41
N HIS A 185 -15.58 5.92 -2.33
CA HIS A 185 -16.00 5.32 -1.06
C HIS A 185 -14.82 4.83 -0.23
N THR A 186 -13.87 4.10 -0.82
CA THR A 186 -12.71 3.55 -0.11
C THR A 186 -11.78 4.64 0.38
N ARG A 187 -11.53 5.67 -0.44
CA ARG A 187 -10.80 6.86 0.02
C ARG A 187 -11.47 7.53 1.20
N THR A 188 -12.79 7.74 1.12
CA THR A 188 -13.55 8.34 2.23
C THR A 188 -13.47 7.48 3.50
N ALA A 189 -13.58 6.15 3.37
CA ALA A 189 -13.46 5.23 4.49
C ALA A 189 -12.06 5.29 5.13
N ALA A 190 -10.99 5.29 4.33
CA ALA A 190 -9.62 5.43 4.80
C ALA A 190 -9.40 6.76 5.52
N GLU A 191 -9.86 7.87 4.95
CA GLU A 191 -9.77 9.20 5.57
C GLU A 191 -10.53 9.27 6.91
N LYS A 192 -11.74 8.71 6.97
CA LYS A 192 -12.54 8.73 8.20
C LYS A 192 -11.98 7.82 9.28
N PHE A 193 -11.44 6.67 8.90
CA PHE A 193 -10.77 5.80 9.86
C PHE A 193 -9.46 6.42 10.37
N LEU A 194 -8.75 7.18 9.53
CA LEU A 194 -7.59 7.95 9.97
C LEU A 194 -7.98 9.04 10.98
N ASP A 195 -9.10 9.74 10.76
CA ASP A 195 -9.62 10.72 11.72
C ASP A 195 -9.88 10.07 13.11
N VAL A 196 -10.35 8.81 13.14
CA VAL A 196 -10.55 8.03 14.39
C VAL A 196 -9.21 7.78 15.08
N VAL A 197 -8.24 7.20 14.37
CA VAL A 197 -6.90 6.91 14.91
C VAL A 197 -6.22 8.17 15.45
N LEU A 198 -6.28 9.28 14.70
CA LEU A 198 -5.74 10.57 15.15
C LEU A 198 -6.45 11.11 16.39
N THR A 199 -7.74 10.81 16.56
CA THR A 199 -8.50 11.22 17.75
C THR A 199 -8.08 10.39 18.95
N GLU A 200 -7.87 9.09 18.81
CA GLU A 200 -7.36 8.20 19.86
C GLU A 200 -5.96 8.65 20.33
N GLN A 201 -5.07 9.01 19.41
CA GLN A 201 -3.76 9.57 19.73
C GLN A 201 -3.89 10.89 20.52
N LYS A 202 -4.80 11.78 20.13
CA LYS A 202 -5.05 13.03 20.87
C LYS A 202 -5.57 12.77 22.28
N ILE A 203 -6.45 11.79 22.47
CA ILE A 203 -6.93 11.38 23.78
C ILE A 203 -5.77 10.86 24.63
N ALA A 204 -4.90 10.02 24.08
CA ALA A 204 -3.72 9.52 24.78
C ALA A 204 -2.80 10.66 25.24
N VAL A 205 -2.53 11.65 24.37
CA VAL A 205 -1.74 12.84 24.71
C VAL A 205 -2.41 13.66 25.82
N ALA A 206 -3.71 13.90 25.73
CA ALA A 206 -4.46 14.66 26.73
C ALA A 206 -4.42 13.96 28.11
N CYS A 207 -4.56 12.63 28.14
CA CYS A 207 -4.42 11.86 29.38
C CYS A 207 -3.01 12.00 29.98
N GLY A 208 -1.97 11.97 29.15
CA GLY A 208 -0.59 12.20 29.59
C GLY A 208 -0.36 13.60 30.17
N HIS A 209 -0.92 14.64 29.54
CA HIS A 209 -0.85 16.00 30.07
C HIS A 209 -1.57 16.12 31.41
N PHE A 210 -2.72 15.47 31.56
CA PHE A 210 -3.47 15.50 32.80
C PHE A 210 -2.76 14.74 33.94
N ALA A 211 -2.17 13.58 33.65
CA ALA A 211 -1.30 12.86 34.58
C ALA A 211 -0.12 13.74 35.06
N ALA A 212 0.56 14.41 34.12
CA ALA A 212 1.63 15.35 34.45
C ALA A 212 1.15 16.53 35.31
N ALA A 213 -0.02 17.10 35.02
CA ALA A 213 -0.61 18.18 35.80
C ALA A 213 -0.93 17.75 37.25
N LEU A 214 -1.45 16.52 37.43
CA LEU A 214 -1.69 15.95 38.76
C LEU A 214 -0.38 15.78 39.55
N HIS A 215 0.72 15.40 38.88
CA HIS A 215 2.03 15.31 39.53
C HIS A 215 2.57 16.67 40.01
N ILE A 216 2.24 17.78 39.33
CA ILE A 216 2.64 19.13 39.78
C ILE A 216 1.96 19.51 41.10
N CYS A 217 0.75 19.00 41.35
CA CYS A 217 0.02 19.24 42.59
C CYS A 217 0.58 18.49 43.82
N VAL A 218 1.59 17.64 43.64
CA VAL A 218 2.19 16.85 44.72
C VAL A 218 3.15 17.74 45.52
N GLU A 219 2.74 18.14 46.72
CA GLU A 219 3.57 18.92 47.64
C GLU A 219 4.32 18.03 48.65
N ASN A 220 5.55 18.44 49.00
CA ASN A 220 6.31 17.89 50.11
C ASN A 220 6.00 18.68 51.39
N GLY A 221 5.58 18.00 52.46
CA GLY A 221 5.31 18.62 53.74
C GLY A 221 4.83 17.60 54.77
N GLU A 222 4.79 17.99 56.06
CA GLU A 222 4.34 17.10 57.14
C GLU A 222 2.82 17.10 57.37
N ASP A 223 2.13 18.11 56.84
CA ASP A 223 0.67 18.32 56.96
C ASP A 223 -0.11 17.08 56.47
N PRO A 224 -0.89 16.42 57.36
CA PRO A 224 -1.67 15.24 57.02
C PRO A 224 -2.67 15.44 55.87
N GLU A 225 -3.30 16.60 55.77
CA GLU A 225 -4.30 16.88 54.72
C GLU A 225 -3.64 17.02 53.36
N LYS A 226 -2.52 17.75 53.29
CA LYS A 226 -1.69 17.86 52.08
C LYS A 226 -1.14 16.51 51.64
N LYS A 227 -0.67 15.68 52.59
CA LYS A 227 -0.22 14.31 52.27
C LYS A 227 -1.36 13.47 51.70
N ALA A 228 -2.58 13.60 52.22
CA ALA A 228 -3.73 12.87 51.70
C ALA A 228 -4.09 13.30 50.28
N PHE A 229 -4.13 14.61 50.02
CA PHE A 229 -4.35 15.16 48.69
C PHE A 229 -3.27 14.73 47.70
N SER A 230 -1.98 14.85 48.05
CA SER A 230 -0.85 14.39 47.24
C SER A 230 -0.96 12.90 46.88
N ARG A 231 -1.38 12.04 47.82
CA ARG A 231 -1.61 10.61 47.53
C ARG A 231 -2.71 10.39 46.48
N VAL A 232 -3.82 11.14 46.58
CA VAL A 232 -4.92 11.06 45.60
C VAL A 232 -4.44 11.55 44.22
N CYS A 233 -3.70 12.66 44.16
CA CYS A 233 -3.13 13.17 42.91
C CYS A 233 -2.21 12.14 42.23
N VAL A 234 -1.32 11.50 42.99
CA VAL A 234 -0.45 10.43 42.47
C VAL A 234 -1.28 9.27 41.93
N LYS A 235 -2.29 8.80 42.68
CA LYS A 235 -3.13 7.69 42.22
C LYS A 235 -3.97 8.02 41.00
N LEU A 236 -4.52 9.23 40.91
CA LEU A 236 -5.22 9.67 39.71
C LEU A 236 -4.26 9.77 38.52
N SER A 237 -3.03 10.26 38.74
CA SER A 237 -2.02 10.32 37.69
C SER A 237 -1.73 8.93 37.12
N GLU A 238 -1.53 7.92 37.98
CA GLU A 238 -1.33 6.53 37.57
C GLU A 238 -2.50 6.00 36.72
N VAL A 239 -3.75 6.37 37.03
CA VAL A 239 -4.92 6.01 36.20
C VAL A 239 -4.83 6.63 34.81
N PHE A 240 -4.55 7.93 34.73
CA PHE A 240 -4.49 8.61 33.44
C PHE A 240 -3.30 8.16 32.60
N ASP A 241 -2.17 7.79 33.20
CA ASP A 241 -1.07 7.13 32.50
C ASP A 241 -1.47 5.75 31.96
N SER A 242 -2.29 5.01 32.70
CA SER A 242 -2.85 3.73 32.25
C SER A 242 -3.83 3.92 31.08
N ILE A 243 -4.71 4.93 31.15
CA ILE A 243 -5.61 5.30 30.03
C ILE A 243 -4.79 5.72 28.81
N LYS A 244 -3.76 6.55 28.98
CA LYS A 244 -2.84 6.94 27.91
C LYS A 244 -2.25 5.72 27.22
N LYS A 245 -1.67 4.78 27.98
CA LYS A 245 -1.08 3.56 27.42
C LYS A 245 -2.11 2.75 26.62
N ASN A 246 -3.30 2.53 27.19
CA ASN A 246 -4.38 1.82 26.51
C ASN A 246 -4.78 2.51 25.19
N MET A 247 -4.96 3.83 25.20
CA MET A 247 -5.34 4.58 23.99
C MET A 247 -4.23 4.64 22.94
N THR A 248 -2.96 4.67 23.36
CA THR A 248 -1.83 4.49 22.44
C THR A 248 -1.87 3.11 21.79
N SER A 249 -2.11 2.05 22.56
CA SER A 249 -2.23 0.68 22.03
C SER A 249 -3.38 0.53 21.06
N VAL A 250 -4.55 1.11 21.37
CA VAL A 250 -5.71 1.12 20.46
C VAL A 250 -5.37 1.79 19.13
N ALA A 251 -4.81 3.01 19.16
CA ALA A 251 -4.45 3.73 17.93
C ALA A 251 -3.42 2.96 17.07
N VAL A 252 -2.43 2.33 17.70
CA VAL A 252 -1.42 1.52 17.02
C VAL A 252 -2.05 0.28 16.39
N ASN A 253 -2.94 -0.40 17.11
CA ASN A 253 -3.63 -1.59 16.60
C ASN A 253 -4.55 -1.25 15.43
N ASP A 254 -5.30 -0.16 15.52
CA ASP A 254 -6.22 0.28 14.48
C ASP A 254 -5.47 0.63 13.21
N MET A 255 -4.38 1.38 13.33
CA MET A 255 -3.47 1.65 12.23
C MET A 255 -2.93 0.35 11.60
N ASN A 256 -2.40 -0.58 12.39
CA ASN A 256 -1.71 -1.78 11.91
C ASN A 256 -2.62 -2.88 11.33
N THR A 257 -3.93 -2.80 11.62
CA THR A 257 -4.95 -3.75 11.16
C THR A 257 -5.77 -3.13 10.03
N LEU A 258 -6.93 -2.55 10.33
CA LEU A 258 -7.85 -2.00 9.33
C LEU A 258 -7.27 -0.78 8.59
N GLY A 259 -6.50 0.08 9.27
CA GLY A 259 -5.97 1.31 8.69
C GLY A 259 -5.07 1.06 7.47
N LEU A 260 -4.02 0.25 7.62
CA LEU A 260 -3.16 -0.16 6.51
C LEU A 260 -3.91 -0.92 5.41
N GLY A 261 -4.94 -1.68 5.78
CA GLY A 261 -5.81 -2.38 4.84
C GLY A 261 -6.58 -1.43 3.94
N LEU A 262 -7.23 -0.41 4.52
CA LEU A 262 -7.98 0.61 3.81
C LEU A 262 -7.06 1.49 2.93
N ASP A 263 -5.87 1.82 3.41
CA ASP A 263 -4.85 2.52 2.62
C ASP A 263 -4.45 1.72 1.38
N LEU A 264 -4.12 0.44 1.54
CA LEU A 264 -3.74 -0.43 0.44
C LEU A 264 -4.88 -0.60 -0.57
N ASP A 265 -6.12 -0.81 -0.09
CA ASP A 265 -7.31 -0.93 -0.92
C ASP A 265 -7.56 0.33 -1.77
N SER A 266 -7.47 1.51 -1.14
CA SER A 266 -7.61 2.79 -1.85
C SER A 266 -6.55 2.97 -2.92
N ARG A 267 -5.30 2.57 -2.66
CA ARG A 267 -4.21 2.67 -3.66
C ARG A 267 -4.40 1.70 -4.83
N TYR A 268 -4.94 0.51 -4.58
CA TYR A 268 -5.22 -0.47 -5.63
C TYR A 268 -6.34 -0.02 -6.57
N LEU A 269 -7.38 0.63 -6.05
CA LEU A 269 -8.45 1.18 -6.88
C LEU A 269 -7.96 2.30 -7.80
N GLU A 270 -7.03 3.13 -7.35
CA GLU A 270 -6.34 4.09 -8.25
C GLU A 270 -5.45 3.39 -9.28
N ALA A 271 -4.78 2.29 -8.91
CA ALA A 271 -3.98 1.51 -9.86
C ALA A 271 -4.84 0.83 -10.94
N GLU A 272 -6.01 0.33 -10.58
CA GLU A 272 -7.01 -0.20 -11.52
C GLU A 272 -7.53 0.90 -12.44
N LYS A 273 -7.89 2.06 -11.90
CA LYS A 273 -8.32 3.22 -12.68
C LYS A 273 -7.28 3.63 -13.72
N GLU A 274 -6.01 3.68 -13.32
CA GLU A 274 -4.90 3.96 -14.22
C GLU A 274 -4.71 2.86 -15.27
N MET A 275 -4.91 1.58 -14.92
CA MET A 275 -4.89 0.47 -15.89
C MET A 275 -6.00 0.61 -16.93
N LEU A 276 -7.25 0.85 -16.50
CA LEU A 276 -8.39 1.08 -17.40
C LEU A 276 -8.12 2.25 -18.35
N PHE A 277 -7.46 3.30 -17.84
CA PHE A 277 -7.02 4.43 -18.63
C PHE A 277 -5.97 4.05 -19.68
N ARG A 278 -4.90 3.34 -19.30
CA ARG A 278 -3.88 2.83 -20.25
C ARG A 278 -4.51 1.95 -21.33
N ARG A 279 -5.44 1.07 -20.95
CA ARG A 279 -6.19 0.23 -21.89
C ARG A 279 -7.01 1.09 -22.87
N THR A 280 -7.67 2.14 -22.38
CA THR A 280 -8.43 3.06 -23.24
C THR A 280 -7.53 3.77 -24.24
N CYS A 281 -6.32 4.19 -23.85
CA CYS A 281 -5.36 4.75 -24.80
C CYS A 281 -4.98 3.74 -25.91
N LYS A 282 -4.83 2.46 -25.54
CA LYS A 282 -4.55 1.38 -26.51
C LYS A 282 -5.72 1.05 -27.42
N LEU A 283 -6.96 1.22 -26.96
CA LEU A 283 -8.15 1.16 -27.80
C LEU A 283 -8.09 2.23 -28.91
N VAL A 284 -7.79 3.47 -28.54
CA VAL A 284 -7.68 4.59 -29.51
C VAL A 284 -6.55 4.35 -30.52
N GLU A 285 -5.38 3.87 -30.07
CA GLU A 285 -4.28 3.49 -30.98
C GLU A 285 -4.72 2.42 -32.01
N MET A 286 -5.44 1.39 -31.57
CA MET A 286 -5.96 0.32 -32.42
C MET A 286 -7.03 0.84 -33.41
N GLU A 287 -7.96 1.67 -32.96
CA GLU A 287 -8.97 2.29 -33.83
C GLU A 287 -8.35 3.20 -34.90
N ASN A 288 -7.31 3.96 -34.52
CA ASN A 288 -6.55 4.78 -35.44
C ASN A 288 -5.79 3.94 -36.47
N ALA A 289 -5.15 2.84 -36.05
CA ALA A 289 -4.51 1.90 -36.95
C ALA A 289 -5.51 1.31 -37.96
N ARG A 290 -6.71 0.96 -37.50
CA ARG A 290 -7.81 0.49 -38.35
C ARG A 290 -8.26 1.54 -39.37
N LYS A 291 -8.58 2.76 -38.93
CA LYS A 291 -8.96 3.89 -39.81
C LYS A 291 -7.87 4.18 -40.85
N ASN A 292 -6.61 4.14 -40.45
CA ASN A 292 -5.46 4.37 -41.35
C ASN A 292 -5.32 3.26 -42.40
N ALA A 293 -5.50 2.00 -42.01
CA ALA A 293 -5.48 0.88 -42.93
C ALA A 293 -6.65 0.95 -43.93
N GLU A 294 -7.85 1.30 -43.50
CA GLU A 294 -9.02 1.50 -44.37
C GLU A 294 -8.78 2.58 -45.44
N ARG A 295 -8.14 3.70 -45.05
CA ARG A 295 -7.86 4.85 -45.94
C ARG A 295 -6.56 4.73 -46.74
N ALA A 296 -5.78 3.66 -46.55
CA ALA A 296 -4.46 3.53 -47.18
C ALA A 296 -4.55 3.35 -48.71
N LYS A 297 -3.69 4.09 -49.45
CA LYS A 297 -3.51 3.92 -50.90
C LYS A 297 -2.98 2.51 -51.22
N PRO A 298 -3.23 1.96 -52.44
CA PRO A 298 -2.85 0.58 -52.79
C PRO A 298 -1.39 0.24 -52.49
N VAL A 299 -0.46 1.16 -52.77
CA VAL A 299 0.99 0.97 -52.53
C VAL A 299 1.35 0.75 -51.06
N LYS A 300 0.59 1.32 -50.12
CA LYS A 300 0.84 1.20 -48.67
C LYS A 300 -0.16 0.28 -47.97
N LYS A 301 -1.12 -0.30 -48.70
CA LYS A 301 -2.24 -1.05 -48.13
C LYS A 301 -1.77 -2.24 -47.29
N ASN A 302 -0.91 -3.08 -47.86
CA ASN A 302 -0.39 -4.26 -47.15
C ASN A 302 0.37 -3.89 -45.87
N ALA A 303 1.23 -2.87 -45.93
CA ALA A 303 1.99 -2.43 -44.77
C ALA A 303 1.09 -1.90 -43.64
N MET A 304 0.03 -1.15 -43.97
CA MET A 304 -0.92 -0.64 -42.97
C MET A 304 -1.81 -1.74 -42.41
N GLU A 305 -2.13 -2.77 -43.19
CA GLU A 305 -2.90 -3.92 -42.69
C GLU A 305 -2.11 -4.75 -41.68
N GLU A 306 -0.79 -4.90 -41.85
CA GLU A 306 0.09 -5.52 -40.85
C GLU A 306 0.14 -4.70 -39.55
N VAL A 307 0.23 -3.37 -39.65
CA VAL A 307 0.19 -2.48 -38.47
C VAL A 307 -1.14 -2.59 -37.74
N LYS A 308 -2.26 -2.59 -38.47
CA LYS A 308 -3.59 -2.81 -37.90
C LYS A 308 -3.67 -4.15 -37.18
N LYS A 309 -3.26 -5.24 -37.83
CA LYS A 309 -3.29 -6.60 -37.25
C LYS A 309 -2.44 -6.71 -35.99
N ALA A 310 -1.28 -6.06 -35.97
CA ALA A 310 -0.44 -6.00 -34.78
C ALA A 310 -1.11 -5.22 -33.63
N ALA A 311 -1.73 -4.08 -33.92
CA ALA A 311 -2.45 -3.28 -32.92
C ALA A 311 -3.69 -4.00 -32.37
N GLU A 312 -4.45 -4.70 -33.23
CA GLU A 312 -5.58 -5.55 -32.83
C GLU A 312 -5.13 -6.67 -31.89
N GLY A 313 -4.06 -7.38 -32.25
CA GLY A 313 -3.50 -8.45 -31.40
C GLY A 313 -2.93 -7.94 -30.07
N GLU A 314 -2.25 -6.79 -30.07
CA GLU A 314 -1.77 -6.16 -28.83
C GLU A 314 -2.96 -5.79 -27.92
N PHE A 315 -3.99 -5.14 -28.47
CA PHE A 315 -5.17 -4.72 -27.72
C PHE A 315 -5.97 -5.91 -27.16
N GLU A 316 -6.13 -6.99 -27.92
CA GLU A 316 -6.79 -8.22 -27.46
C GLU A 316 -6.06 -8.83 -26.25
N GLN A 317 -4.74 -8.92 -26.32
CA GLN A 317 -3.93 -9.46 -25.21
C GLN A 317 -3.99 -8.55 -23.98
N ILE A 318 -3.99 -7.23 -24.15
CA ILE A 318 -4.20 -6.26 -23.06
C ILE A 318 -5.57 -6.46 -22.40
N CYS A 319 -6.63 -6.60 -23.20
CA CYS A 319 -7.97 -6.85 -22.68
C CYS A 319 -8.04 -8.16 -21.88
N LYS A 320 -7.38 -9.21 -22.36
CA LYS A 320 -7.33 -10.50 -21.67
C LYS A 320 -6.66 -10.38 -20.30
N VAL A 321 -5.49 -9.76 -20.23
CA VAL A 321 -4.78 -9.54 -18.95
C VAL A 321 -5.60 -8.64 -18.04
N ALA A 322 -6.13 -7.52 -18.54
CA ALA A 322 -6.96 -6.61 -17.75
C ALA A 322 -8.17 -7.31 -17.11
N LYS A 323 -8.89 -8.15 -17.86
CA LYS A 323 -10.00 -8.95 -17.30
C LYS A 323 -9.54 -9.89 -16.19
N GLN A 324 -8.40 -10.55 -16.36
CA GLN A 324 -7.83 -11.45 -15.34
C GLN A 324 -7.43 -10.68 -14.08
N GLU A 325 -6.79 -9.53 -14.25
CA GLU A 325 -6.33 -8.66 -13.16
C GLU A 325 -7.50 -8.09 -12.36
N ILE A 326 -8.56 -7.62 -13.02
CA ILE A 326 -9.78 -7.12 -12.36
C ILE A 326 -10.43 -8.22 -11.52
N VAL A 327 -10.60 -9.42 -12.09
CA VAL A 327 -11.20 -10.56 -11.37
C VAL A 327 -10.34 -10.95 -10.16
N HIS A 328 -9.02 -11.05 -10.35
CA HIS A 328 -8.10 -11.38 -9.27
C HIS A 328 -8.11 -10.32 -8.17
N LEU A 329 -8.03 -9.04 -8.54
CA LEU A 329 -8.07 -7.93 -7.60
C LEU A 329 -9.36 -7.93 -6.79
N ASN A 330 -10.51 -8.11 -7.43
CA ASN A 330 -11.80 -8.13 -6.72
C ASN A 330 -11.88 -9.27 -5.69
N GLN A 331 -11.33 -10.44 -6.00
CA GLN A 331 -11.24 -11.54 -5.04
C GLN A 331 -10.30 -11.20 -3.87
N GLU A 332 -9.06 -10.80 -4.16
CA GLU A 332 -8.05 -10.48 -3.14
C GLU A 332 -8.51 -9.35 -2.22
N ARG A 333 -9.19 -8.33 -2.75
CA ARG A 333 -9.72 -7.20 -1.97
C ARG A 333 -10.75 -7.64 -0.94
N VAL A 334 -11.67 -8.53 -1.32
CA VAL A 334 -12.70 -9.04 -0.39
C VAL A 334 -12.05 -9.86 0.72
N GLU A 335 -11.11 -10.76 0.38
CA GLU A 335 -10.39 -11.58 1.34
C GLU A 335 -9.52 -10.73 2.29
N MET A 336 -8.82 -9.73 1.74
CA MET A 336 -8.02 -8.78 2.52
C MET A 336 -8.88 -7.96 3.47
N LEU A 337 -9.99 -7.38 2.99
CA LEU A 337 -10.88 -6.58 3.83
C LEU A 337 -11.49 -7.41 4.96
N GLN A 338 -11.94 -8.63 4.65
CA GLN A 338 -12.45 -9.55 5.67
C GLN A 338 -11.40 -9.83 6.74
N LYS A 339 -10.17 -10.18 6.34
CA LYS A 339 -9.06 -10.43 7.26
C LYS A 339 -8.76 -9.22 8.14
N ASN A 340 -8.69 -8.03 7.55
CA ASN A 340 -8.37 -6.81 8.27
C ASN A 340 -9.47 -6.42 9.27
N LEU A 341 -10.74 -6.61 8.91
CA LEU A 341 -11.89 -6.39 9.82
C LEU A 341 -11.85 -7.35 11.00
N ILE A 342 -11.60 -8.65 10.75
CA ILE A 342 -11.48 -9.65 11.82
C ILE A 342 -10.34 -9.27 12.77
N GLN A 343 -9.15 -8.99 12.23
CA GLN A 343 -7.98 -8.61 13.03
C GLN A 343 -8.25 -7.34 13.85
N TRP A 344 -8.91 -6.34 13.28
CA TRP A 344 -9.28 -5.13 13.99
C TRP A 344 -10.23 -5.43 15.16
N CYS A 345 -11.29 -6.20 14.93
CA CYS A 345 -12.22 -6.59 16.00
C CYS A 345 -11.56 -7.41 17.12
N GLU A 346 -10.67 -8.34 16.76
CA GLU A 346 -9.90 -9.13 17.72
C GLU A 346 -9.00 -8.24 18.59
N GLN A 347 -8.28 -7.30 17.97
CA GLN A 347 -7.41 -6.36 18.69
C GLN A 347 -8.20 -5.39 19.57
N GLN A 348 -9.35 -4.89 19.10
CA GLN A 348 -10.26 -4.05 19.88
C GLN A 348 -10.78 -4.78 21.13
N LEU A 349 -11.16 -6.06 20.98
CA LEU A 349 -11.60 -6.85 22.12
C LEU A 349 -10.46 -7.10 23.11
N GLN A 350 -9.25 -7.37 22.60
CA GLN A 350 -8.08 -7.62 23.43
C GLN A 350 -7.70 -6.38 24.24
N THR A 351 -7.57 -5.21 23.60
CA THR A 351 -7.23 -3.95 24.28
C THR A 351 -8.32 -3.50 25.26
N ALA A 352 -9.59 -3.77 24.96
CA ALA A 352 -10.69 -3.48 25.88
C ALA A 352 -10.60 -4.32 27.16
N LYS A 353 -10.26 -5.62 27.06
CA LYS A 353 -10.07 -6.51 28.21
C LYS A 353 -8.88 -6.07 29.06
N GLU A 354 -7.74 -5.83 28.43
CA GLU A 354 -6.52 -5.37 29.11
C GLU A 354 -6.76 -4.03 29.83
N GLY A 355 -7.46 -3.10 29.17
CA GLY A 355 -7.86 -1.82 29.76
C GLY A 355 -8.78 -2.00 30.96
N ALA A 356 -9.82 -2.84 30.84
CA ALA A 356 -10.75 -3.12 31.93
C ALA A 356 -10.04 -3.74 33.16
N ASP A 357 -9.13 -4.68 32.93
CA ASP A 357 -8.35 -5.30 34.01
C ASP A 357 -7.46 -4.27 34.72
N ALA A 358 -6.77 -3.41 33.96
CA ALA A 358 -5.94 -2.34 34.51
C ALA A 358 -6.78 -1.33 35.32
N TYR A 359 -7.92 -0.90 34.80
CA TYR A 359 -8.80 0.03 35.51
C TYR A 359 -9.41 -0.58 36.77
N ASN A 360 -9.74 -1.87 36.76
CA ASN A 360 -10.18 -2.57 37.95
C ASN A 360 -9.08 -2.61 39.03
N GLN A 361 -7.82 -2.85 38.65
CA GLN A 361 -6.70 -2.78 39.61
C GLN A 361 -6.59 -1.39 40.26
N HIS A 362 -6.69 -0.32 39.46
CA HIS A 362 -6.72 1.03 40.00
C HIS A 362 -7.91 1.26 40.93
N LEU A 363 -9.11 0.80 40.57
CA LEU A 363 -10.29 0.91 41.41
C LEU A 363 -10.10 0.21 42.77
N GLN A 364 -9.51 -0.98 42.79
CA GLN A 364 -9.19 -1.66 44.05
C GLN A 364 -8.17 -0.89 44.87
N ALA A 365 -7.15 -0.32 44.24
CA ALA A 365 -6.16 0.52 44.93
C ALA A 365 -6.81 1.76 45.56
N PHE A 366 -7.75 2.41 44.89
CA PHE A 366 -8.52 3.53 45.45
C PHE A 366 -9.39 3.10 46.63
N LYS A 367 -10.06 1.95 46.55
CA LYS A 367 -10.88 1.43 47.67
C LYS A 367 -10.04 1.14 48.91
N ALA A 368 -8.79 0.71 48.73
CA ALA A 368 -7.86 0.45 49.84
C ALA A 368 -7.30 1.74 50.48
N MET A 369 -7.53 2.92 49.88
CA MET A 369 -7.15 4.22 50.45
C MET A 369 -8.23 4.83 51.35
N ALA A 370 -9.49 4.39 51.19
CA ALA A 370 -10.62 4.77 52.03
C ALA A 370 -10.60 3.93 53.32
#